data_AF-A0A951Z9K4-F1
#
_entry.id   AF-A0A951Z9K4-F1
#
_cell.length_a   1.000
_cell.length_b   1.000
_cell.length_c   1.000
_cell.angle_alpha   90.00
_cell.angle_beta   90.00
_cell.angle_gamma   90.00
#
_symmetry.space_group_name_H-M   'P 1'
#
loop_
_entity.id
_entity.type
_entity.pdbx_description
1 polymer ?
#
loop_
_entity_poly.entity_id
_entity_poly.type
_entity_poly.pdbx_seq_one_letter_code
_entity_poly.pdbx_strand_id
1 'polypeptide(L)'
;MYKLPLLLLALACMPMAFAGECRDDLRPLLLDSQPDHAALQAVRATCEAEAEDGDPMALYQLALFHLGLGGEWQPDAAIPLIRDAAAAGISEAQYWLAWQYEEGPLLEHDAALALS
;
A
#
# COMPACT_ATOMS: atom_id res chain seq x y z
N MET A 1 1.93 -53.10 -21.15
CA MET A 1 1.40 -51.86 -21.76
C MET A 1 1.39 -50.78 -20.69
N TYR A 2 2.48 -50.00 -20.56
CA TYR A 2 2.56 -48.92 -19.57
C TYR A 2 1.80 -47.70 -20.10
N LYS A 3 0.76 -47.26 -19.39
CA LYS A 3 0.18 -45.92 -19.57
C LYS A 3 0.78 -45.01 -18.50
N LEU A 4 1.72 -44.16 -18.92
CA LEU A 4 2.29 -43.08 -18.14
C LEU A 4 1.29 -41.90 -18.20
N PRO A 5 0.71 -41.41 -17.09
CA PRO A 5 -0.10 -40.22 -17.14
C PRO A 5 0.83 -39.01 -17.19
N LEU A 6 0.68 -38.25 -18.28
CA LEU A 6 1.35 -36.98 -18.54
C LEU A 6 0.90 -35.97 -17.46
N LEU A 7 1.79 -35.65 -16.51
CA LEU A 7 1.59 -34.54 -15.58
C LEU A 7 1.69 -33.23 -16.38
N LEU A 8 0.55 -32.62 -16.67
CA LEU A 8 0.47 -31.25 -17.17
C LEU A 8 0.70 -30.31 -15.99
N LEU A 9 1.96 -29.91 -15.78
CA LEU A 9 2.28 -28.72 -14.99
C LEU A 9 1.78 -27.51 -15.80
N ALA A 10 0.59 -27.03 -15.47
CA ALA A 10 0.17 -25.69 -15.87
C ALA A 10 0.94 -24.70 -14.99
N LEU A 11 2.13 -24.31 -15.46
CA LEU A 11 2.86 -23.18 -14.91
C LEU A 11 2.05 -21.93 -15.30
N ALA A 12 1.09 -21.55 -14.46
CA ALA A 12 0.42 -20.28 -14.58
C ALA A 12 1.51 -19.20 -14.47
N CYS A 13 1.72 -18.46 -15.55
CA CYS A 13 2.52 -17.25 -15.56
C CYS A 13 1.72 -16.20 -14.77
N MET A 14 1.71 -16.33 -13.44
CA MET A 14 1.37 -15.19 -12.60
C MET A 14 2.48 -14.16 -12.85
N PRO A 15 2.13 -12.90 -13.14
CA PRO A 15 3.14 -11.85 -13.22
C PRO A 15 3.91 -11.89 -11.91
N MET A 16 5.23 -12.08 -11.98
CA MET A 16 6.08 -11.91 -10.83
C MET A 16 6.05 -10.43 -10.49
N ALA A 17 5.17 -10.04 -9.56
CA ALA A 17 5.20 -8.72 -8.95
C ALA A 17 6.54 -8.60 -8.23
N PHE A 18 7.35 -7.61 -8.62
CA PHE A 18 8.60 -7.33 -7.93
C PHE A 18 8.28 -6.35 -6.80
N ALA A 19 8.83 -6.59 -5.61
CA ALA A 19 8.66 -5.67 -4.48
C ALA A 19 9.07 -4.23 -4.89
N GLY A 20 8.20 -3.26 -4.58
CA GLY A 20 8.40 -1.84 -4.88
C GLY A 20 7.71 -1.31 -6.15
N GLU A 21 7.10 -2.18 -6.97
CA GLU A 21 6.40 -1.79 -8.20
C GLU A 21 5.20 -0.88 -7.89
N CYS A 22 4.46 -1.16 -6.81
CA CYS A 22 3.39 -0.30 -6.29
C CYS A 22 3.83 1.17 -6.16
N ARG A 23 4.98 1.43 -5.50
CA ARG A 23 5.45 2.81 -5.28
C ARG A 23 5.91 3.45 -6.58
N ASP A 24 6.62 2.71 -7.42
CA ASP A 24 7.19 3.24 -8.64
C ASP A 24 6.11 3.61 -9.67
N ASP A 25 5.07 2.80 -9.78
CA ASP A 25 3.94 3.05 -10.68
C ASP A 25 2.99 4.11 -10.15
N LEU A 26 2.86 4.24 -8.83
CA LEU A 26 2.02 5.29 -8.23
C LEU A 26 2.63 6.68 -8.42
N ARG A 27 3.95 6.80 -8.29
CA ARG A 27 4.67 8.09 -8.31
C ARG A 27 4.32 9.00 -9.50
N PRO A 28 4.33 8.56 -10.77
CA PRO A 28 3.97 9.43 -11.88
C PRO A 28 2.50 9.89 -11.82
N LEU A 29 1.59 9.05 -11.30
CA LEU A 29 0.18 9.40 -11.17
C LEU A 29 -0.05 10.50 -10.13
N LEU A 30 0.72 10.51 -9.04
CA LEU A 30 0.64 11.57 -8.02
C LEU A 30 1.13 12.94 -8.51
N LEU A 31 1.93 12.98 -9.58
CA LEU A 31 2.43 14.21 -10.19
C LEU A 31 1.48 14.75 -11.26
N ASP A 32 0.49 13.95 -11.68
CA ASP A 32 -0.54 14.38 -12.60
C ASP A 32 -1.64 15.14 -11.85
N SER A 33 -2.10 16.24 -12.45
CA SER A 33 -3.23 17.02 -11.93
C SER A 33 -4.56 16.25 -12.01
N GLN A 34 -4.67 15.31 -12.96
CA GLN A 34 -5.89 14.53 -13.22
C GLN A 34 -5.50 13.10 -13.61
N PRO A 35 -4.96 12.32 -12.66
CA PRO A 35 -4.56 10.94 -12.94
C PRO A 35 -5.76 10.11 -13.41
N ASP A 36 -5.49 9.23 -14.36
CA ASP A 36 -6.48 8.26 -14.83
C ASP A 36 -6.93 7.38 -13.66
N HIS A 37 -8.25 7.32 -13.44
CA HIS A 37 -8.83 6.53 -12.37
C HIS A 37 -8.61 5.03 -12.61
N ALA A 38 -8.61 4.57 -13.87
CA ALA A 38 -8.34 3.18 -14.17
C ALA A 38 -6.88 2.81 -13.84
N ALA A 39 -5.93 3.70 -14.16
CA ALA A 39 -4.53 3.54 -13.75
C ALA A 39 -4.37 3.49 -12.22
N LEU A 40 -5.04 4.39 -11.48
CA LEU A 40 -5.02 4.36 -10.01
C LEU A 40 -5.55 3.05 -9.44
N GLN A 41 -6.64 2.51 -10.01
CA GLN A 41 -7.20 1.22 -9.58
C GLN A 41 -6.26 0.05 -9.89
N ALA A 42 -5.57 0.08 -11.04
CA ALA A 42 -4.57 -0.93 -11.38
C ALA A 42 -3.39 -0.91 -10.39
N VAL A 43 -2.88 0.29 -10.09
CA VAL A 43 -1.79 0.45 -9.10
C VAL A 43 -2.23 0.05 -7.70
N ARG A 44 -3.46 0.37 -7.30
CA ARG A 44 -4.03 -0.09 -6.02
C ARG A 44 -3.95 -1.63 -5.90
N ALA A 45 -4.33 -2.35 -6.94
CA ALA A 45 -4.26 -3.82 -6.93
C ALA A 45 -2.82 -4.33 -6.77
N THR A 46 -1.84 -3.66 -7.39
CA THR A 46 -0.41 -3.96 -7.16
C THR A 46 -0.02 -3.72 -5.71
N CYS A 47 -0.44 -2.60 -5.12
CA CYS A 47 -0.18 -2.29 -3.71
C CYS A 47 -0.84 -3.29 -2.75
N GLU A 48 -2.06 -3.75 -3.05
CA GLU A 48 -2.74 -4.80 -2.27
C GLU A 48 -1.94 -6.11 -2.29
N ALA A 49 -1.48 -6.55 -3.47
CA ALA A 49 -0.68 -7.76 -3.59
C ALA A 49 0.67 -7.65 -2.85
N GLU A 50 1.41 -6.56 -3.02
CA GLU A 50 2.69 -6.36 -2.32
C GLU A 50 2.51 -6.22 -0.80
N ALA A 51 1.42 -5.59 -0.35
CA ALA A 51 1.08 -5.50 1.07
C ALA A 51 0.75 -6.88 1.67
N GLU A 52 0.02 -7.73 0.92
CA GLU A 52 -0.25 -9.12 1.31
C GLU A 52 1.04 -9.95 1.43
N ASP A 53 2.02 -9.68 0.57
CA ASP A 53 3.36 -10.27 0.62
C ASP A 53 4.27 -9.65 1.70
N GLY A 54 3.77 -8.65 2.43
CA GLY A 54 4.43 -8.04 3.58
C GLY A 54 5.37 -6.88 3.24
N ASP A 55 5.23 -6.24 2.08
CA ASP A 55 5.97 -5.02 1.75
C ASP A 55 5.43 -3.84 2.60
N PRO A 56 6.25 -3.27 3.51
CA PRO A 56 5.80 -2.20 4.38
C PRO A 56 5.59 -0.86 3.65
N MET A 57 6.29 -0.63 2.54
CA MET A 57 6.04 0.53 1.71
C MET A 57 4.71 0.39 0.98
N ALA A 58 4.38 -0.80 0.48
CA ALA A 58 3.07 -1.06 -0.12
C ALA A 58 1.91 -0.89 0.87
N LEU A 59 2.09 -1.31 2.13
CA LEU A 59 1.13 -1.02 3.22
C LEU A 59 0.86 0.47 3.37
N TYR A 60 1.91 1.30 3.37
CA TYR A 60 1.75 2.74 3.44
C TYR A 60 1.03 3.32 2.22
N GLN A 61 1.36 2.88 1.00
CA GLN A 61 0.68 3.36 -0.21
C GLN A 61 -0.80 2.94 -0.24
N LEU A 62 -1.12 1.71 0.17
CA LEU A 62 -2.50 1.23 0.29
C LEU A 62 -3.28 2.07 1.31
N ALA A 63 -2.65 2.48 2.40
CA ALA A 63 -3.28 3.39 3.35
C ALA A 63 -3.63 4.75 2.72
N LEU A 64 -2.81 5.28 1.80
CA LEU A 64 -3.13 6.51 1.10
C LEU A 64 -4.38 6.37 0.22
N PHE A 65 -4.59 5.21 -0.41
CA PHE A 65 -5.85 4.90 -1.12
C PHE A 65 -7.05 4.96 -0.18
N HIS A 66 -6.92 4.44 1.04
CA HIS A 66 -7.94 4.59 2.08
C HIS A 66 -8.04 6.02 2.65
N LEU A 67 -7.08 6.90 2.39
CA LEU A 67 -7.11 8.33 2.75
C LEU A 67 -7.49 9.23 1.57
N GLY A 68 -8.25 8.72 0.61
CA GLY A 68 -8.85 9.52 -0.45
C GLY A 68 -8.05 9.54 -1.75
N LEU A 69 -6.88 8.91 -1.84
CA LEU A 69 -6.24 8.69 -3.13
C LEU A 69 -7.14 7.77 -3.99
N GLY A 70 -7.56 8.25 -5.17
CA GLY A 70 -8.54 7.54 -5.99
C GLY A 70 -10.01 7.69 -5.53
N GLY A 71 -10.28 8.54 -4.54
CA GLY A 71 -11.63 9.00 -4.19
C GLY A 71 -12.32 8.31 -3.01
N GLU A 72 -11.69 7.32 -2.38
CA GLU A 72 -12.26 6.60 -1.23
C GLU A 72 -11.69 7.13 0.10
N TRP A 73 -12.55 7.67 0.98
CA TRP A 73 -12.14 8.14 2.30
C TRP A 73 -12.59 7.18 3.40
N GLN A 74 -11.66 6.37 3.88
CA GLN A 74 -11.81 5.30 4.87
C GLN A 74 -10.65 5.32 5.89
N PRO A 75 -10.48 6.39 6.68
CA PRO A 75 -9.33 6.56 7.57
C PRO A 75 -9.20 5.45 8.64
N ASP A 76 -10.32 4.89 9.10
CA ASP A 76 -10.33 3.78 10.06
C ASP A 76 -9.63 2.52 9.51
N ALA A 77 -9.68 2.31 8.18
CA ALA A 77 -8.96 1.24 7.50
C ALA A 77 -7.49 1.61 7.23
N ALA A 78 -7.19 2.90 7.05
CA ALA A 78 -5.83 3.38 6.77
C ALA A 78 -4.91 3.34 8.00
N ILE A 79 -5.39 3.79 9.17
CA ILE A 79 -4.59 3.93 10.39
C ILE A 79 -3.82 2.66 10.79
N PRO A 80 -4.42 1.45 10.83
CA PRO A 80 -3.67 0.23 11.16
C PRO A 80 -2.54 -0.04 10.16
N LEU A 81 -2.78 0.13 8.86
CA LEU A 81 -1.76 -0.06 7.82
C LEU A 81 -0.59 0.91 7.98
N ILE A 82 -0.87 2.17 8.35
CA ILE A 82 0.16 3.18 8.59
C ILE A 82 0.97 2.84 9.85
N ARG A 83 0.32 2.35 10.91
CA ARG A 83 1.02 1.88 12.12
C ARG A 83 1.95 0.72 11.81
N ASP A 84 1.50 -0.25 11.02
CA ASP A 84 2.30 -1.40 10.64
C ASP A 84 3.50 -0.97 9.76
N ALA A 85 3.28 -0.09 8.78
CA ALA A 85 4.35 0.48 7.97
C ALA A 85 5.37 1.29 8.80
N ALA A 86 4.89 2.10 9.75
CA ALA A 86 5.74 2.90 10.63
C ALA A 86 6.59 2.02 11.57
N ALA A 87 5.99 0.94 12.11
CA ALA A 87 6.70 -0.05 12.93
C ALA A 87 7.77 -0.80 12.13
N ALA A 88 7.57 -0.98 10.82
CA ALA A 88 8.55 -1.53 9.90
C ALA A 88 9.62 -0.52 9.44
N GLY A 89 9.57 0.74 9.90
CA GLY A 89 10.59 1.75 9.63
C GLY A 89 10.34 2.63 8.42
N ILE A 90 9.12 2.65 7.86
CA ILE A 90 8.78 3.56 6.77
C ILE A 90 8.69 4.99 7.30
N SER A 91 9.64 5.83 6.89
CA SER A 91 9.75 7.22 7.33
C SER A 91 8.52 8.06 7.02
N GLU A 92 7.89 7.83 5.87
CA GLU A 92 6.69 8.54 5.44
C GLU A 92 5.50 8.21 6.35
N ALA A 93 5.37 6.95 6.79
CA ALA A 93 4.33 6.50 7.72
C ALA A 93 4.56 7.05 9.14
N GLN A 94 5.81 7.05 9.60
CA GLN A 94 6.19 7.65 10.88
C GLN A 94 5.87 9.14 10.91
N TYR A 95 6.26 9.87 9.87
CA TYR A 95 5.95 11.28 9.73
C TYR A 95 4.44 11.54 9.72
N TRP A 96 3.68 10.72 9.00
CA TRP A 96 2.23 10.85 8.97
C TRP A 96 1.62 10.69 10.37
N LEU A 97 2.03 9.66 11.13
CA LEU A 97 1.54 9.45 12.51
C LEU A 97 1.95 10.60 13.43
N ALA A 98 3.20 11.04 13.35
CA ALA A 98 3.70 12.16 14.14
C ALA A 98 2.83 13.41 13.93
N TRP A 99 2.55 13.74 12.67
CA TRP A 99 1.68 14.86 12.35
C TRP A 99 0.25 14.68 12.88
N GLN A 100 -0.32 13.47 12.76
CA GLN A 100 -1.66 13.19 13.30
C GLN A 100 -1.73 13.31 14.82
N TYR A 101 -0.70 12.86 15.53
CA TYR A 101 -0.63 12.98 16.98
C TYR A 101 -0.32 14.41 17.46
N GLU A 102 0.34 15.23 16.65
CA GLU A 102 0.63 16.62 17.01
C GLU A 102 -0.56 17.54 16.75
N GLU A 103 -1.10 17.52 15.52
CA GLU A 103 -2.05 18.54 15.02
C GLU A 103 -3.12 17.98 14.06
N GLY A 104 -3.01 16.71 13.67
CA GLY A 104 -3.88 16.16 12.62
C GLY A 104 -5.26 15.74 13.13
N PRO A 105 -6.26 15.66 12.23
CA PRO A 105 -7.65 15.49 12.64
C PRO A 105 -8.06 14.03 12.89
N LEU A 106 -7.20 13.06 12.60
CA LEU A 106 -7.58 11.64 12.58
C LEU A 106 -7.21 10.87 13.85
N LEU A 107 -6.32 11.39 14.68
CA LEU A 107 -5.91 10.79 15.94
C LEU A 107 -6.08 11.78 17.09
N GLU A 108 -6.21 11.28 18.32
CA GLU A 108 -6.18 12.14 19.50
C GLU A 108 -4.79 12.74 19.66
N HIS A 109 -4.73 14.02 20.04
CA HIS A 109 -3.45 14.71 20.20
C HIS A 109 -2.65 14.11 21.37
N ASP A 110 -1.42 13.68 21.09
CA ASP A 110 -0.49 13.11 22.05
C ASP A 110 0.97 13.42 21.65
N ALA A 111 1.54 14.44 22.29
CA ALA A 111 2.91 14.89 22.00
C ALA A 111 3.99 13.84 22.32
N ALA A 112 3.71 12.87 23.19
CA ALA A 112 4.67 11.81 23.49
C ALA A 112 4.73 10.80 22.33
N LEU A 113 3.58 10.46 21.74
CA LEU A 113 3.50 9.59 20.55
C LEU A 113 3.96 10.30 19.27
N ALA A 114 3.92 11.64 19.22
CA ALA A 114 4.41 12.40 18.07
C ALA A 114 5.94 12.36 17.90
N LEU A 115 6.70 12.11 18.98
CA LEU A 115 8.16 12.15 19.01
C LEU A 115 8.83 10.77 19.07
N SER A 116 8.04 9.69 19.08
CA SER A 116 8.50 8.29 19.19
C SER A 116 8.83 7.69 17.83
#